data_AF-A0A7C3HW93-F1
#
_entry.id   AF-A0A7C3HW93-F1
#
_cell.length_a   1.000
_cell.length_b   1.000
_cell.length_c   1.000
_cell.angle_alpha   90.00
_cell.angle_beta   90.00
_cell.angle_gamma   90.00
#
_symmetry.space_group_name_H-M   'P 1'
#
loop_
_entity.id
_entity.type
_entity.pdbx_description
1 polymer ?
#
loop_
_entity_poly.entity_id
_entity_poly.type
_entity_poly.pdbx_seq_one_letter_code
_entity_poly.pdbx_strand_id
1 'polypeptide(L)'
;MDRLDRLARQGYFSPDDQEKLYGQDVLWYLWTGAKSPIFGKNKMATFERYFIADKATHKEEKNPYYTLRDREETAVAILQEFGLNPDTAHIINGHVPVQVKKGESPIKAGGKLLVIDGGFAKAYQNITGIAGYSLIYNSYGLLLASHAPFESVQQAIEDNVQMQTRTQILERNQTRIRVKDTDEGRGIQRKIDDLQELLWAYRTGLIQEG
;
A
#
# COMPACT_ATOMS: atom_id res chain seq x y z
N MET A 1 17.76 -3.28 -1.67
CA MET A 1 16.64 -4.14 -2.13
C MET A 1 16.92 -4.74 -3.51
N ASP A 2 17.61 -4.02 -4.39
CA ASP A 2 17.89 -4.39 -5.79
C ASP A 2 18.57 -5.74 -5.98
N ARG A 3 19.47 -6.13 -5.05
CA ARG A 3 20.09 -7.47 -5.09
C ARG A 3 19.07 -8.58 -4.88
N LEU A 4 18.14 -8.41 -3.93
CA LEU A 4 17.12 -9.41 -3.63
C LEU A 4 16.09 -9.51 -4.75
N ASP A 5 15.70 -8.39 -5.36
CA ASP A 5 14.82 -8.39 -6.55
C ASP A 5 15.46 -9.14 -7.72
N ARG A 6 16.74 -8.85 -8.01
CA ARG A 6 17.49 -9.57 -9.05
C ARG A 6 17.58 -11.08 -8.77
N LEU A 7 17.87 -11.47 -7.53
CA LEU A 7 17.93 -12.89 -7.16
C LEU A 7 16.56 -13.57 -7.24
N ALA A 8 15.49 -12.87 -6.86
CA ALA A 8 14.12 -13.36 -7.02
C ALA A 8 13.78 -13.59 -8.50
N ARG A 9 14.13 -12.63 -9.38
CA ARG A 9 13.96 -12.78 -10.84
C ARG A 9 14.82 -13.91 -11.39
N GLN A 10 16.05 -14.06 -10.93
CA GLN A 10 16.95 -15.15 -11.31
C GLN A 10 16.36 -16.52 -10.98
N GLY A 11 15.76 -16.68 -9.79
CA GLY A 11 15.11 -17.93 -9.38
C GLY A 11 13.89 -18.32 -10.23
N TYR A 12 13.26 -17.34 -10.88
CA TYR A 12 12.11 -17.56 -11.74
C TYR A 12 12.49 -17.72 -13.22
N PHE A 13 13.38 -16.87 -13.72
CA PHE A 13 13.65 -16.71 -15.15
C PHE A 13 15.01 -17.23 -15.63
N SER A 14 15.97 -17.54 -14.74
CA SER A 14 17.31 -17.93 -15.20
C SER A 14 17.25 -19.27 -15.98
N PRO A 15 17.92 -19.36 -17.14
CA PRO A 15 18.06 -20.61 -17.88
C PRO A 15 19.18 -21.50 -17.32
N ASP A 16 20.07 -20.96 -16.46
CA ASP A 16 21.11 -21.74 -15.79
C ASP A 16 20.56 -22.37 -14.50
N ASP A 17 20.70 -23.69 -14.38
CA ASP A 17 20.10 -24.45 -13.28
C ASP A 17 20.69 -24.09 -11.90
N GLN A 18 21.99 -23.77 -11.82
CA GLN A 18 22.63 -23.43 -10.54
C GLN A 18 22.21 -22.04 -10.07
N GLU A 19 22.20 -21.07 -10.99
CA GLU A 19 21.72 -19.73 -10.73
C GLU A 19 20.24 -19.73 -10.35
N LYS A 20 19.43 -20.51 -11.05
CA LYS A 20 18.01 -20.66 -10.78
C LYS A 20 17.78 -21.26 -9.41
N LEU A 21 18.48 -22.34 -9.05
CA LEU A 21 18.37 -22.97 -7.74
C LEU A 21 18.72 -21.98 -6.62
N TYR A 22 19.81 -21.24 -6.75
CA TYR A 22 20.18 -20.22 -5.76
C TYR A 22 19.11 -19.12 -5.62
N GLY A 23 18.54 -18.66 -6.74
CA GLY A 23 17.44 -17.69 -6.71
C GLY A 23 16.17 -18.25 -6.05
N GLN A 24 15.87 -19.54 -6.24
CA GLN A 24 14.75 -20.22 -5.58
C GLN A 24 14.94 -20.33 -4.07
N ASP A 25 16.16 -20.67 -3.61
CA ASP A 25 16.49 -20.68 -2.19
C ASP A 25 16.32 -19.29 -1.57
N VAL A 26 16.72 -18.24 -2.29
CA VAL A 26 16.51 -16.84 -1.87
C VAL A 26 15.03 -16.49 -1.82
N LEU A 27 14.21 -16.90 -2.80
CA LEU A 27 12.75 -16.72 -2.77
C LEU A 27 12.13 -17.40 -1.54
N TRP A 28 12.54 -18.62 -1.24
CA TRP A 28 12.08 -19.36 -0.07
C TRP A 28 12.45 -18.66 1.24
N TYR A 29 13.69 -18.16 1.32
CA TYR A 29 14.14 -17.34 2.44
C TYR A 29 13.37 -16.02 2.54
N LEU A 30 13.07 -15.36 1.43
CA LEU A 30 12.28 -14.13 1.43
C LEU A 30 10.86 -14.39 1.97
N TRP A 31 10.28 -15.55 1.66
CA TRP A 31 8.94 -15.94 2.10
C TRP A 31 8.86 -16.31 3.60
N THR A 32 9.91 -16.90 4.18
CA THR A 32 9.84 -17.51 5.54
C THR A 32 10.91 -17.06 6.53
N GLY A 33 11.96 -16.40 6.05
CA GLY A 33 13.15 -16.09 6.83
C GLY A 33 12.89 -15.01 7.87
N ALA A 34 13.33 -15.25 9.12
CA ALA A 34 13.14 -14.34 10.25
C ALA A 34 13.70 -12.91 10.02
N LYS A 35 14.77 -12.81 9.21
CA LYS A 35 15.43 -11.56 8.83
C LYS A 35 15.15 -11.17 7.38
N SER A 36 14.15 -11.79 6.74
CA SER A 36 13.68 -11.35 5.43
C SER A 36 13.09 -9.94 5.55
N PRO A 37 13.40 -9.03 4.62
CA PRO A 37 12.82 -7.69 4.61
C PRO A 37 11.31 -7.69 4.30
N ILE A 38 10.77 -8.78 3.74
CA ILE A 38 9.37 -8.84 3.31
C ILE A 38 8.49 -9.77 4.17
N PHE A 39 9.07 -10.65 5.00
CA PHE A 39 8.29 -11.59 5.80
C PHE A 39 7.72 -10.95 7.08
N GLY A 40 8.55 -10.16 7.78
CA GLY A 40 8.11 -9.34 8.90
C GLY A 40 7.78 -10.10 10.20
N LYS A 41 8.12 -11.38 10.29
CA LYS A 41 7.94 -12.22 11.49
C LYS A 41 9.20 -13.03 11.80
N ASN A 42 9.32 -13.50 13.03
CA ASN A 42 10.44 -14.36 13.45
C ASN A 42 10.35 -15.80 12.91
N LYS A 43 9.15 -16.31 12.61
CA LYS A 43 8.92 -17.63 12.03
C LYS A 43 7.56 -17.72 11.33
N MET A 44 7.41 -18.70 10.46
CA MET A 44 6.13 -19.12 9.86
C MET A 44 5.56 -20.27 10.68
N ALA A 45 4.46 -20.04 11.40
CA ALA A 45 3.87 -21.05 12.29
C ALA A 45 2.71 -21.83 11.65
N THR A 46 2.64 -21.86 10.31
CA THR A 46 1.54 -22.51 9.57
C THR A 46 1.47 -24.00 9.87
N PHE A 47 2.60 -24.70 9.91
CA PHE A 47 2.62 -26.12 10.24
C PHE A 47 2.07 -26.37 11.65
N GLU A 48 2.58 -25.63 12.64
CA GLU A 48 2.14 -25.77 14.03
C GLU A 48 0.65 -25.50 14.19
N ARG A 49 0.10 -24.48 13.50
CA ARG A 49 -1.34 -24.18 13.53
C ARG A 49 -2.22 -25.30 13.02
N TYR A 50 -1.74 -26.08 12.06
CA TYR A 50 -2.53 -27.13 11.41
C TYR A 50 -2.39 -28.47 12.14
N PHE A 51 -1.20 -28.76 12.68
CA PHE A 51 -0.86 -30.11 13.14
C PHE A 51 -0.54 -30.21 14.63
N ILE A 52 -0.34 -29.10 15.34
CA ILE A 52 0.00 -29.08 16.77
C ILE A 52 -1.12 -28.41 17.55
N ALA A 53 -1.72 -29.14 18.50
CA ALA A 53 -2.81 -28.61 19.32
C ALA A 53 -2.37 -27.50 20.29
N ASP A 54 -1.11 -27.52 20.73
CA ASP A 54 -0.55 -26.51 21.64
C ASP A 54 -0.44 -25.13 20.97
N LYS A 55 -1.31 -24.21 21.39
CA LYS A 55 -1.38 -22.83 20.89
C LYS A 55 -0.14 -21.99 21.19
N ALA A 56 0.66 -22.35 22.19
CA ALA A 56 1.91 -21.62 22.48
C ALA A 56 2.86 -21.69 21.28
N THR A 57 2.85 -22.81 20.54
CA THR A 57 3.66 -23.01 19.33
C THR A 57 3.23 -22.14 18.15
N HIS A 58 2.00 -21.63 18.15
CA HIS A 58 1.41 -20.86 17.03
C HIS A 58 1.82 -19.39 17.01
N LYS A 59 2.49 -18.92 18.07
CA LYS A 59 2.88 -17.51 18.24
C LYS A 59 3.94 -17.13 17.21
N GLU A 60 3.64 -16.09 16.45
CA GLU A 60 4.56 -15.45 15.51
C GLU A 60 4.85 -14.04 16.01
N GLU A 61 6.12 -13.75 16.31
CA GLU A 61 6.53 -12.43 16.77
C GLU A 61 6.83 -11.55 15.57
N LYS A 62 6.16 -10.40 15.51
CA LYS A 62 6.33 -9.42 14.46
C LYS A 62 7.66 -8.69 14.65
N ASN A 63 8.29 -8.31 13.56
CA ASN A 63 9.53 -7.55 13.61
C ASN A 63 9.30 -6.11 14.16
N PRO A 64 10.37 -5.37 14.50
CA PRO A 64 10.27 -4.03 15.09
C PRO A 64 9.50 -3.00 14.25
N TYR A 65 9.36 -3.21 12.94
CA TYR A 65 8.55 -2.33 12.11
C TYR A 65 7.13 -2.17 12.66
N TYR A 66 6.51 -3.25 13.14
CA TYR A 66 5.13 -3.19 13.63
C TYR A 66 4.97 -2.44 14.95
N THR A 67 6.03 -2.30 15.74
CA THR A 67 6.01 -1.51 16.98
C THR A 67 6.43 -0.05 16.73
N LEU A 68 7.30 0.18 15.75
CA LEU A 68 7.81 1.51 15.41
C LEU A 68 6.88 2.29 14.48
N ARG A 69 6.14 1.61 13.58
CA ARG A 69 5.25 2.26 12.60
C ARG A 69 4.13 3.11 13.21
N ASP A 70 3.81 2.89 14.48
CA ASP A 70 2.77 3.63 15.19
C ASP A 70 3.32 4.97 15.76
N ARG A 71 4.65 5.16 15.76
CA ARG A 71 5.33 6.38 16.23
C ARG A 71 5.47 7.41 15.11
N GLU A 72 5.10 8.65 15.41
CA GLU A 72 5.19 9.77 14.46
C GLU A 72 6.63 10.03 13.98
N GLU A 73 7.58 10.04 14.90
CA GLU A 73 9.02 10.23 14.60
C GLU A 73 9.55 9.20 13.59
N THR A 74 9.11 7.94 13.70
CA THR A 74 9.49 6.89 12.76
C THR A 74 8.89 7.13 11.39
N ALA A 75 7.61 7.52 11.31
CA ALA A 75 6.97 7.84 10.03
C ALA A 75 7.65 9.04 9.35
N VAL A 76 7.99 10.09 10.12
CA VAL A 76 8.71 11.27 9.62
C VAL A 76 10.08 10.86 9.07
N ALA A 77 10.86 10.08 9.82
CA ALA A 77 12.17 9.63 9.38
C ALA A 77 12.10 8.80 8.08
N ILE A 78 11.11 7.91 7.97
CA ILE A 78 10.87 7.14 6.74
C ILE A 78 10.56 8.08 5.57
N LEU A 79 9.63 9.03 5.74
CA LEU A 79 9.26 9.95 4.66
C LEU A 79 10.45 10.78 4.18
N GLN A 80 11.27 11.29 5.10
CA GLN A 80 12.47 12.06 4.79
C GLN A 80 13.51 11.24 4.04
N GLU A 81 13.74 9.98 4.44
CA GLU A 81 14.67 9.07 3.76
C GLU A 81 14.29 8.85 2.29
N PHE A 82 13.00 8.87 1.98
CA PHE A 82 12.49 8.77 0.60
C PHE A 82 12.41 10.12 -0.13
N GLY A 83 12.91 11.21 0.47
CA GLY A 83 12.86 12.55 -0.11
C GLY A 83 11.46 13.17 -0.15
N LEU A 84 10.53 12.67 0.67
CA LEU A 84 9.16 13.14 0.74
C LEU A 84 8.99 14.17 1.86
N ASN A 85 8.12 15.15 1.67
CA ASN A 85 7.77 16.12 2.70
C ASN A 85 6.85 15.48 3.77
N PRO A 86 7.28 15.34 5.03
CA PRO A 86 6.47 14.70 6.09
C PRO A 86 5.17 15.41 6.44
N ASP A 87 5.03 16.69 6.08
CA ASP A 87 3.83 17.49 6.37
C ASP A 87 2.70 17.23 5.35
N THR A 88 3.03 16.66 4.19
CA THR A 88 2.06 16.43 3.10
C THR A 88 2.03 14.97 2.64
N ALA A 89 3.08 14.20 2.92
CA ALA A 89 3.22 12.82 2.49
C ALA A 89 2.66 11.85 3.53
N HIS A 90 2.16 10.72 3.04
CA HIS A 90 1.53 9.68 3.85
C HIS A 90 2.10 8.31 3.52
N ILE A 91 2.26 7.47 4.54
CA ILE A 91 2.62 6.06 4.39
C ILE A 91 1.34 5.24 4.31
N ILE A 92 1.13 4.55 3.19
CA ILE A 92 -0.03 3.69 2.99
C ILE A 92 0.38 2.23 3.20
N ASN A 93 -0.18 1.60 4.23
CA ASN A 93 0.16 0.26 4.64
C ASN A 93 -0.96 -0.71 4.29
N GLY A 94 -0.67 -1.65 3.38
CA GLY A 94 -1.59 -2.70 2.97
C GLY A 94 -1.48 -3.98 3.82
N HIS A 95 -2.31 -4.97 3.46
CA HIS A 95 -2.16 -6.41 3.78
C HIS A 95 -2.37 -6.83 5.24
N VAL A 96 -2.20 -5.94 6.21
CA VAL A 96 -2.37 -6.23 7.64
C VAL A 96 -3.76 -5.75 8.08
N PRO A 97 -4.69 -6.65 8.41
CA PRO A 97 -6.05 -6.27 8.76
C PRO A 97 -6.06 -5.46 10.06
N VAL A 98 -6.92 -4.43 10.11
CA VAL A 98 -7.09 -3.58 11.30
C VAL A 98 -8.00 -4.28 12.30
N GLN A 99 -7.54 -4.51 13.53
CA GLN A 99 -8.33 -5.18 14.56
C GLN A 99 -9.27 -4.20 15.27
N VAL A 100 -10.27 -3.68 14.55
CA VAL A 100 -11.22 -2.67 15.05
C VAL A 100 -11.94 -3.15 16.32
N LYS A 101 -12.30 -4.45 16.40
CA LYS A 101 -12.88 -5.05 17.62
C LYS A 101 -12.00 -4.91 18.88
N LYS A 102 -10.68 -4.74 18.71
CA LYS A 102 -9.72 -4.52 19.82
C LYS A 102 -9.36 -3.05 20.02
N GLY A 103 -10.08 -2.13 19.36
CA GLY A 103 -9.83 -0.70 19.42
C GLY A 103 -8.65 -0.22 18.57
N GLU A 104 -8.14 -1.04 17.64
CA GLU A 104 -7.07 -0.59 16.75
C GLU A 104 -7.59 0.45 15.75
N SER A 105 -6.88 1.59 15.66
CA SER A 105 -7.15 2.64 14.68
C SER A 105 -6.44 2.35 13.35
N PRO A 106 -7.11 2.56 12.20
CA PRO A 106 -6.47 2.54 10.88
C PRO A 106 -5.54 3.74 10.66
N ILE A 107 -5.74 4.82 11.43
CA ILE A 107 -4.91 6.02 11.43
C ILE A 107 -3.86 5.87 12.53
N LYS A 108 -2.58 5.94 12.15
CA LYS A 108 -1.42 5.72 13.01
C LYS A 108 -0.42 6.88 12.87
N ALA A 109 0.55 6.96 13.77
CA ALA A 109 1.66 7.93 13.67
C ALA A 109 1.18 9.38 13.46
N GLY A 110 0.18 9.81 14.23
CA GLY A 110 -0.37 11.18 14.14
C GLY A 110 -1.07 11.51 12.81
N GLY A 111 -1.48 10.50 12.02
CA GLY A 111 -2.08 10.71 10.70
C GLY A 111 -1.15 10.38 9.54
N LYS A 112 0.16 10.28 9.78
CA LYS A 112 1.18 10.07 8.74
C LYS A 112 1.22 8.65 8.20
N LEU A 113 0.62 7.69 8.89
CA LEU A 113 0.50 6.31 8.43
C LEU A 113 -0.97 5.86 8.45
N LEU A 114 -1.42 5.35 7.31
CA LEU A 114 -2.78 4.88 7.09
C LEU A 114 -2.75 3.40 6.72
N VAL A 115 -3.50 2.58 7.45
CA VAL A 115 -3.65 1.15 7.18
C VAL A 115 -4.90 0.94 6.35
N ILE A 116 -4.74 0.26 5.22
CA ILE A 116 -5.84 -0.12 4.32
C ILE A 116 -5.83 -1.62 4.06
N ASP A 117 -7.00 -2.23 4.19
CA ASP A 117 -7.27 -3.62 3.89
C ASP A 117 -8.48 -3.64 2.96
N GLY A 118 -8.24 -3.68 1.65
CA GLY A 118 -9.29 -3.62 0.63
C GLY A 118 -10.52 -4.44 1.02
N GLY A 119 -11.64 -3.73 1.20
CA GLY A 119 -12.72 -4.13 2.11
C GLY A 119 -13.64 -5.28 1.67
N PHE A 120 -13.10 -6.33 1.05
CA PHE A 120 -13.89 -7.38 0.40
C PHE A 120 -13.41 -8.80 0.68
N ALA A 121 -12.32 -8.97 1.44
CA ALA A 121 -11.81 -10.29 1.75
C ALA A 121 -12.66 -10.95 2.85
N LYS A 122 -13.54 -11.88 2.44
CA LYS A 122 -14.45 -12.67 3.31
C LYS A 122 -13.74 -13.33 4.50
N ALA A 123 -12.46 -13.68 4.35
CA ALA A 123 -11.65 -14.32 5.38
C ALA A 123 -11.37 -13.42 6.61
N TYR A 124 -11.46 -12.09 6.49
CA TYR A 124 -11.07 -11.17 7.57
C TYR A 124 -12.24 -10.59 8.37
N GLN A 125 -13.48 -10.72 7.88
CA GLN A 125 -14.69 -10.16 8.51
C GLN A 125 -14.87 -10.62 9.98
N ASN A 126 -14.57 -11.89 10.28
CA ASN A 126 -14.70 -12.44 11.62
C ASN A 126 -13.75 -11.76 12.64
N ILE A 127 -12.58 -11.32 12.18
CA ILE A 127 -11.49 -10.79 13.02
C ILE A 127 -11.62 -9.27 13.18
N THR A 128 -11.90 -8.56 12.09
CA THR A 128 -11.89 -7.09 12.05
C THR A 128 -13.21 -6.48 12.48
N GLY A 129 -14.35 -7.14 12.22
CA GLY A 129 -15.69 -6.60 12.48
C GLY A 129 -16.19 -5.61 11.42
N ILE A 130 -15.39 -5.31 10.41
CA ILE A 130 -15.74 -4.53 9.23
C ILE A 130 -15.22 -5.25 7.98
N ALA A 131 -15.74 -4.90 6.80
CA ALA A 131 -15.25 -5.51 5.56
C ALA A 131 -13.84 -5.02 5.22
N GLY A 132 -13.52 -3.76 5.59
CA GLY A 132 -12.18 -3.16 5.56
C GLY A 132 -12.21 -1.66 5.23
N TYR A 133 -11.05 -1.09 4.96
CA TYR A 133 -10.86 0.34 4.67
C TYR A 133 -10.45 0.60 3.21
N SER A 134 -10.99 1.68 2.64
CA SER A 134 -10.55 2.24 1.36
C SER A 134 -10.10 3.68 1.52
N LEU A 135 -8.94 4.00 0.95
CA LEU A 135 -8.46 5.36 0.86
C LEU A 135 -8.91 5.98 -0.45
N ILE A 136 -9.52 7.15 -0.37
CA ILE A 136 -10.00 7.92 -1.52
C ILE A 136 -9.24 9.24 -1.52
N TYR A 137 -8.47 9.50 -2.57
CA TYR A 137 -7.84 10.79 -2.79
C TYR A 137 -8.40 11.43 -4.05
N ASN A 138 -8.92 12.64 -3.92
CA ASN A 138 -9.48 13.39 -5.04
C ASN A 138 -9.20 14.90 -4.88
N SER A 139 -9.74 15.72 -5.79
CA SER A 139 -9.47 17.16 -5.80
C SER A 139 -9.91 17.89 -4.52
N TYR A 140 -10.78 17.29 -3.70
CA TYR A 140 -11.27 17.83 -2.43
C TYR A 140 -10.41 17.43 -1.23
N GLY A 141 -9.66 16.32 -1.31
CA GLY A 141 -8.76 15.88 -0.26
C GLY A 141 -8.68 14.37 -0.11
N LEU A 142 -8.26 13.95 1.09
CA LEU A 142 -8.00 12.57 1.47
C LEU A 142 -9.10 12.08 2.40
N LEU A 143 -9.78 11.00 2.01
CA LEU A 143 -10.88 10.40 2.76
C LEU A 143 -10.60 8.92 3.04
N LEU A 144 -10.97 8.48 4.23
CA LEU A 144 -10.95 7.08 4.62
C LEU A 144 -12.39 6.57 4.73
N ALA A 145 -12.75 5.63 3.87
CA ALA A 145 -14.04 4.96 3.87
C ALA A 145 -13.92 3.62 4.57
N SER A 146 -14.77 3.36 5.57
CA SER A 146 -14.93 2.06 6.20
C SER A 146 -16.18 1.38 5.68
N HIS A 147 -16.06 0.11 5.31
CA HIS A 147 -17.16 -0.68 4.72
C HIS A 147 -17.73 -1.67 5.72
N ALA A 148 -19.06 -1.73 5.80
CA ALA A 148 -19.75 -2.75 6.59
C ALA A 148 -19.62 -4.14 5.92
N PRO A 149 -19.57 -5.23 6.70
CA PRO A 149 -19.60 -6.60 6.15
C PRO A 149 -20.82 -6.84 5.27
N PHE A 150 -20.64 -7.58 4.17
CA PHE A 150 -21.73 -8.09 3.34
C PHE A 150 -21.88 -9.59 3.61
N GLU A 151 -23.02 -10.00 4.17
CA GLU A 151 -23.29 -11.40 4.49
C GLU A 151 -23.86 -12.15 3.29
N SER A 152 -25.02 -11.74 2.77
CA SER A 152 -25.61 -12.31 1.54
C SER A 152 -26.64 -11.38 0.88
N VAL A 153 -26.92 -11.62 -0.41
CA VAL A 153 -27.98 -10.91 -1.15
C VAL A 153 -29.35 -11.17 -0.54
N GLN A 154 -29.62 -12.41 -0.14
CA GLN A 154 -30.91 -12.80 0.42
C GLN A 154 -31.19 -12.05 1.73
N GLN A 155 -30.23 -12.03 2.64
CA GLN A 155 -30.34 -11.32 3.90
C GLN A 155 -30.41 -9.80 3.72
N ALA A 156 -29.70 -9.24 2.74
CA ALA A 156 -29.82 -7.80 2.43
C ALA A 156 -31.24 -7.42 1.95
N ILE A 157 -31.91 -8.32 1.23
CA ILE A 157 -33.30 -8.14 0.78
C ILE A 157 -34.27 -8.36 1.95
N GLU A 158 -34.09 -9.41 2.74
CA GLU A 158 -34.95 -9.77 3.88
C GLU A 158 -34.89 -8.72 5.00
N ASP A 159 -33.68 -8.27 5.35
CA ASP A 159 -33.45 -7.30 6.43
C ASP A 159 -33.49 -5.83 5.94
N ASN A 160 -33.73 -5.58 4.66
CA ASN A 160 -33.60 -4.25 4.01
C ASN A 160 -32.27 -3.54 4.38
N VAL A 161 -31.18 -4.31 4.51
CA VAL A 161 -29.89 -3.78 4.98
C VAL A 161 -29.28 -2.93 3.87
N GLN A 162 -29.33 -1.60 4.06
CA GLN A 162 -28.54 -0.67 3.28
C GLN A 162 -27.08 -0.78 3.72
N MET A 163 -26.17 -1.11 2.80
CA MET A 163 -24.73 -1.14 3.09
C MET A 163 -24.26 0.25 3.53
N GLN A 164 -23.96 0.41 4.82
CA GLN A 164 -23.54 1.69 5.38
C GLN A 164 -22.02 1.84 5.23
N THR A 165 -21.58 2.60 4.22
CA THR A 165 -20.21 3.11 4.18
C THR A 165 -20.12 4.34 5.07
N ARG A 166 -19.20 4.34 6.04
CA ARG A 166 -18.86 5.54 6.82
C ARG A 166 -17.59 6.15 6.24
N THR A 167 -17.64 7.44 5.95
CA THR A 167 -16.50 8.16 5.39
C THR A 167 -15.99 9.18 6.39
N GLN A 168 -14.70 9.09 6.72
CA GLN A 168 -13.99 10.07 7.53
C GLN A 168 -13.10 10.91 6.60
N ILE A 169 -13.23 12.23 6.66
CA ILE A 169 -12.31 13.14 5.96
C ILE A 169 -11.03 13.23 6.81
N LEU A 170 -9.90 12.83 6.24
CA LEU A 170 -8.59 12.93 6.89
C LEU A 170 -7.97 14.29 6.59
N GLU A 171 -8.02 14.71 5.33
CA GLU A 171 -7.44 15.97 4.88
C GLU A 171 -8.36 16.66 3.88
N ARG A 172 -8.34 18.00 3.87
CA ARG A 172 -9.03 18.81 2.87
C ARG A 172 -8.03 19.63 2.09
N ASN A 173 -8.13 19.58 0.77
CA ASN A 173 -7.38 20.48 -0.10
C ASN A 173 -8.01 21.87 -0.01
N GLN A 174 -7.24 22.86 0.46
CA GLN A 174 -7.69 24.25 0.51
C GLN A 174 -7.94 24.81 -0.90
N THR A 175 -7.13 24.37 -1.87
CA THR A 175 -7.25 24.71 -3.28
C THR A 175 -7.50 23.46 -4.10
N ARG A 176 -8.48 23.52 -5.01
CA ARG A 176 -8.83 22.39 -5.87
C ARG A 176 -7.66 22.03 -6.79
N ILE A 177 -7.18 20.80 -6.68
CA ILE A 177 -6.17 20.23 -7.57
C ILE A 177 -6.77 20.07 -8.98
N ARG A 178 -6.06 20.59 -9.99
CA ARG A 178 -6.41 20.45 -11.42
C ARG A 178 -5.46 19.47 -12.09
N VAL A 179 -5.84 19.00 -13.28
CA VAL A 179 -4.99 18.08 -14.08
C VAL A 179 -3.60 18.66 -14.30
N LYS A 180 -3.47 19.97 -14.58
CA LYS A 180 -2.17 20.64 -14.76
C LYS A 180 -1.23 20.55 -13.55
N ASP A 181 -1.78 20.32 -12.35
CA ASP A 181 -1.02 20.27 -11.10
C ASP A 181 -0.47 18.86 -10.83
N THR A 182 -0.88 17.85 -11.62
CA THR A 182 -0.36 16.47 -11.54
C THR A 182 0.95 16.32 -12.32
N ASP A 183 1.69 15.24 -12.07
CA ASP A 183 2.90 14.90 -12.85
C ASP A 183 2.60 14.73 -14.34
N GLU A 184 1.49 14.08 -14.66
CA GLU A 184 1.02 13.92 -16.04
C GLU A 184 0.68 15.27 -16.67
N GLY A 185 -0.01 16.15 -15.93
CA GLY A 185 -0.32 17.50 -16.38
C GLY A 185 0.91 18.33 -16.67
N ARG A 186 1.93 18.27 -15.79
CA ARG A 186 3.24 18.88 -16.04
C ARG A 186 3.91 18.28 -17.29
N GLY A 187 3.80 16.97 -17.49
CA GLY A 187 4.30 16.30 -18.69
C GLY A 187 3.61 16.77 -19.97
N ILE A 188 2.30 16.98 -19.93
CA ILE A 188 1.53 17.54 -21.05
C ILE A 188 1.93 19.00 -21.31
N GLN A 189 2.08 19.80 -20.25
CA GLN A 189 2.49 21.20 -20.39
C GLN A 189 3.86 21.33 -21.05
N ARG A 190 4.85 20.52 -20.62
CA ARG A 190 6.17 20.48 -21.27
C ARG A 190 6.07 20.19 -22.76
N LYS A 191 5.27 19.20 -23.16
CA LYS A 191 5.05 18.88 -24.59
C LYS A 191 4.42 20.04 -25.36
N ILE A 192 3.50 20.78 -24.74
CA ILE A 192 2.90 21.97 -25.36
C ILE A 192 3.97 23.03 -25.57
N ASP A 193 4.78 23.30 -24.55
CA ASP A 193 5.84 24.31 -24.60
C ASP A 193 6.88 23.95 -25.68
N ASP A 194 7.33 22.69 -25.71
CA ASP A 194 8.26 22.17 -26.73
C ASP A 194 7.70 22.32 -28.16
N LEU A 195 6.41 22.01 -28.37
CA LEU A 195 5.76 22.15 -29.67
C LEU A 195 5.59 23.61 -30.09
N GLN A 196 5.34 24.51 -29.13
CA GLN A 196 5.24 25.94 -29.38
C GLN A 196 6.60 26.53 -29.77
N GLU A 197 7.67 26.12 -29.10
CA GLU A 197 9.04 26.50 -29.43
C GLU A 197 9.42 26.00 -30.83
N LEU A 198 9.11 24.74 -31.15
CA LEU A 198 9.34 24.17 -32.47
C LEU A 198 8.59 24.95 -33.56
N LEU A 199 7.30 25.23 -33.36
CA LEU A 199 6.49 26.00 -34.29
C LEU A 199 7.03 27.42 -34.49
N TRP A 200 7.49 28.06 -33.42
CA TRP A 200 8.13 29.37 -33.50
C TRP A 200 9.41 29.31 -34.33
N ALA A 201 10.28 28.33 -34.08
CA ALA A 201 11.53 28.15 -34.80
C ALA A 201 11.31 27.91 -36.31
N TYR A 202 10.28 27.16 -36.69
CA TYR A 202 9.87 27.03 -38.10
C TYR A 202 9.42 28.37 -38.70
N ARG A 203 8.54 29.10 -37.99
CA ARG A 203 8.00 30.38 -38.48
C ARG A 203 9.04 31.48 -38.63
N THR A 204 10.08 31.47 -37.81
CA THR A 204 11.18 32.43 -37.88
C THR A 204 12.33 31.98 -38.79
N GLY A 205 12.23 30.81 -39.41
CA GLY A 205 13.27 30.25 -40.29
C GLY A 205 14.54 29.80 -39.54
N LEU A 206 14.47 29.61 -38.23
CA LEU A 206 15.55 29.01 -37.42
C LEU A 206 15.72 27.53 -37.74
N ILE A 207 14.63 26.86 -38.12
CA ILE A 207 14.60 25.49 -38.63
C ILE A 207 13.92 25.54 -40.00
N GLN A 208 14.53 24.92 -41.02
CA GLN A 208 13.92 24.83 -42.34
C GLN A 208 12.91 23.68 -42.40
N GLU A 209 11.78 23.90 -43.08
CA GLU A 209 10.92 22.80 -43.53
C GLU A 209 11.72 21.94 -44.51
N GLY A 210 11.87 20.66 -44.16
CA GLY A 210 12.46 19.64 -45.03
C GLY A 210 11.42 19.01 -45.95
#